data_AF-A0A8J7R8W8-F1
#
_entry.id   AF-A0A8J7R8W8-F1
#
_cell.length_a   1.000
_cell.length_b   1.000
_cell.length_c   1.000
_cell.angle_alpha   90.00
_cell.angle_beta   90.00
_cell.angle_gamma   90.00
#
_symmetry.space_group_name_H-M   'P 1'
#
loop_
_entity.id
_entity.type
_entity.pdbx_description
1 polymer ?
#
loop_
_entity_poly.entity_id
_entity_poly.type
_entity_poly.pdbx_seq_one_letter_code
_entity_poly.pdbx_strand_id
1 'polypeptide(L)'
;MKRTFKFDGEWKAAIGMLPQKMQQQLTGAIIRYQQTGEESKLPPVASALFMVIKCTVDRRAAVAARQRERRNRKAAAKPVPETSEEKTRRIGSLLKQNRRYLRLIARKFNVAHADIKSSIDKVIAWLISTGTEIEDTEAFMTYLYPQILTLRKR
;
A
#
# COMPACT_ATOMS: atom_id res chain seq x y z
N MET A 1 -19.61 -14.42 12.72
CA MET A 1 -18.21 -14.93 12.69
C MET A 1 -17.58 -14.77 14.06
N LYS A 2 -17.25 -15.88 14.76
CA LYS A 2 -16.48 -15.83 16.01
C LYS A 2 -15.11 -15.21 15.70
N ARG A 3 -14.82 -14.01 16.21
CA ARG A 3 -13.48 -13.42 16.13
C ARG A 3 -12.55 -14.34 16.92
N THR A 4 -11.77 -15.16 16.22
CA THR A 4 -10.79 -16.04 16.85
C THR A 4 -9.80 -15.16 17.60
N PHE A 5 -9.62 -15.44 18.89
CA PHE A 5 -8.72 -14.68 19.76
C PHE A 5 -7.28 -14.81 19.25
N LYS A 6 -6.79 -13.81 18.52
CA LYS A 6 -5.41 -13.79 18.01
C LYS A 6 -4.48 -13.25 19.08
N PHE A 7 -4.11 -14.15 19.99
CA PHE A 7 -3.01 -13.94 20.93
C PHE A 7 -1.69 -14.42 20.32
N ASP A 8 -0.57 -13.84 20.76
CA ASP A 8 0.75 -14.25 20.30
C ASP A 8 1.05 -15.72 20.62
N GLY A 9 1.87 -16.38 19.82
CA GLY A 9 2.27 -17.76 20.07
C GLY A 9 2.95 -17.90 21.43
N GLU A 10 3.88 -16.98 21.73
CA GLU A 10 4.60 -16.92 23.01
C GLU A 10 3.66 -16.74 24.19
N TRP A 11 2.72 -15.81 24.05
CA TRP A 11 1.76 -15.54 25.11
C TRP A 11 0.75 -16.69 25.33
N LYS A 12 0.36 -17.41 24.26
CA LYS A 12 -0.45 -18.63 24.38
C LYS A 12 0.30 -19.73 25.12
N ALA A 13 1.59 -19.90 24.83
CA ALA A 13 2.44 -20.85 25.53
C ALA A 13 2.57 -20.47 27.01
N ALA A 14 2.83 -19.19 27.32
CA ALA A 14 2.91 -18.67 28.68
C ALA A 14 1.63 -18.91 29.49
N ILE A 15 0.47 -18.62 28.91
CA ILE A 15 -0.83 -18.90 29.54
C ILE A 15 -1.06 -20.40 29.70
N GLY A 16 -0.58 -21.22 28.76
CA GLY A 16 -0.69 -22.68 28.81
C GLY A 16 0.13 -23.34 29.92
N MET A 17 1.15 -22.66 30.45
CA MET A 17 1.93 -23.15 31.60
C MET A 17 1.24 -22.88 32.95
N LEU A 18 0.17 -22.08 32.98
CA LEU A 18 -0.54 -21.75 34.20
C LEU A 18 -1.51 -22.87 34.62
N PRO A 19 -1.85 -22.98 35.92
CA PRO A 19 -2.91 -23.86 36.37
C PRO A 19 -4.23 -23.60 35.63
N GLN A 20 -4.96 -24.67 35.29
CA GLN A 20 -6.14 -24.61 34.42
C GLN A 20 -7.18 -23.58 34.87
N LYS A 21 -7.41 -23.45 36.18
CA LYS A 21 -8.34 -22.46 36.75
C LYS A 21 -7.89 -21.02 36.46
N MET A 22 -6.60 -20.73 36.59
CA MET A 22 -6.05 -19.41 36.29
C MET A 22 -6.03 -19.13 34.79
N GLN A 23 -5.73 -20.13 33.97
CA GLN A 23 -5.80 -20.02 32.51
C GLN A 23 -7.21 -19.59 32.05
N GLN A 24 -8.26 -20.23 32.59
CA GLN A 24 -9.65 -19.87 32.27
C GLN A 24 -10.00 -18.46 32.72
N GLN A 25 -9.62 -18.07 33.95
CA GLN A 25 -9.85 -16.75 34.49
C GLN A 25 -9.18 -15.65 33.66
N LEU A 26 -7.89 -15.82 33.34
CA LEU A 26 -7.12 -14.90 32.51
C LEU A 26 -7.70 -14.80 31.11
N THR A 27 -7.94 -15.94 30.46
CA THR A 27 -8.47 -15.96 29.09
C THR A 27 -9.82 -15.26 29.02
N GLY A 28 -10.71 -15.53 29.98
CA GLY A 28 -12.01 -14.87 30.07
C GLY A 28 -11.90 -13.35 30.29
N ALA A 29 -10.98 -12.91 31.16
CA ALA A 29 -10.73 -11.50 31.41
C ALA A 29 -10.18 -10.75 30.19
N ILE A 30 -9.20 -11.33 29.48
CA ILE A 30 -8.64 -10.71 28.28
C ILE A 30 -9.70 -10.65 27.18
N ILE A 31 -10.54 -11.69 27.02
CA ILE A 31 -11.65 -11.67 26.06
C ILE A 31 -12.64 -10.56 26.39
N ARG A 32 -13.09 -10.46 27.64
CA ARG A 32 -14.03 -9.41 28.07
C ARG A 32 -13.43 -8.03 27.84
N TYR A 33 -12.21 -7.80 28.29
CA TYR A 33 -11.53 -6.53 28.13
C TYR A 33 -11.39 -6.10 26.65
N GLN A 34 -11.07 -7.03 25.75
CA GLN A 34 -11.02 -6.71 24.31
C GLN A 34 -12.38 -6.38 23.70
N GLN A 35 -13.47 -6.86 24.29
CA GLN A 35 -14.83 -6.65 23.80
C GLN A 35 -15.45 -5.38 24.38
N THR A 36 -15.28 -5.12 25.68
CA THR A 36 -15.98 -4.06 26.41
C THR A 36 -15.06 -2.94 26.90
N GLY A 37 -13.75 -3.18 26.98
CA GLY A 37 -12.79 -2.26 27.61
C GLY A 37 -12.81 -2.31 29.15
N GLU A 38 -13.62 -3.18 29.74
CA GLU A 38 -13.77 -3.29 31.19
C GLU A 38 -12.85 -4.35 31.79
N GLU A 39 -12.25 -4.03 32.94
CA GLU A 39 -11.40 -4.95 33.69
C GLU A 39 -12.25 -5.91 34.53
N SER A 40 -11.93 -7.20 34.48
CA SER A 40 -12.56 -8.22 35.32
C SER A 40 -11.94 -8.23 36.72
N LYS A 41 -12.76 -8.43 37.75
CA LYS A 41 -12.26 -8.74 39.10
C LYS A 41 -11.61 -10.14 39.10
N LEU A 42 -10.31 -10.18 39.37
CA LEU A 42 -9.50 -11.39 39.37
C LEU A 42 -8.81 -11.60 40.72
N PRO A 43 -8.47 -12.84 41.10
CA PRO A 43 -7.56 -13.10 42.21
C PRO A 43 -6.22 -12.37 42.02
N PRO A 44 -5.50 -12.00 43.10
CA PRO A 44 -4.34 -11.12 43.03
C PRO A 44 -3.30 -11.50 41.97
N VAL A 45 -2.92 -12.79 41.91
CA VAL A 45 -1.92 -13.29 40.96
C VAL A 45 -2.41 -13.19 39.51
N ALA A 46 -3.68 -13.55 39.25
CA ALA A 46 -4.27 -13.43 37.92
C ALA A 46 -4.45 -11.96 37.51
N SER A 47 -4.76 -11.08 38.46
CA SER A 47 -4.85 -9.63 38.22
C SER A 47 -3.50 -9.05 37.81
N ALA A 48 -2.41 -9.41 38.51
CA ALA A 48 -1.07 -8.97 38.16
C ALA A 48 -0.65 -9.42 36.75
N LEU A 49 -0.89 -10.70 36.42
CA LEU A 49 -0.63 -11.24 35.09
C LEU A 49 -1.48 -10.55 34.01
N PHE A 50 -2.76 -10.28 34.31
CA PHE A 50 -3.65 -9.55 33.42
C PHE A 50 -3.12 -8.14 33.12
N MET A 51 -2.62 -7.41 34.13
CA MET A 51 -2.06 -6.07 33.93
C MET A 51 -0.85 -6.06 32.98
N VAL A 52 0.05 -7.05 33.09
CA VAL A 52 1.19 -7.19 32.16
C VAL A 52 0.70 -7.46 30.73
N ILE A 53 -0.30 -8.34 30.58
CA ILE A 53 -0.91 -8.66 29.29
C ILE A 53 -1.67 -7.46 28.70
N LYS A 54 -2.36 -6.70 29.54
CA LYS A 54 -3.20 -5.56 29.17
C LYS A 54 -2.41 -4.53 28.35
N CYS A 55 -1.18 -4.24 28.75
CA CYS A 55 -0.28 -3.36 27.99
C CYS A 55 -0.09 -3.80 26.52
N THR A 56 0.04 -5.12 26.30
CA THR A 56 0.18 -5.67 24.94
C THR A 56 -1.13 -5.58 24.16
N VAL A 57 -2.26 -5.83 24.81
CA VAL A 57 -3.59 -5.72 24.21
C VAL A 57 -3.88 -4.27 23.79
N ASP A 58 -3.62 -3.30 24.68
CA ASP A 58 -3.85 -1.87 24.44
C ASP A 58 -2.99 -1.36 23.29
N ARG A 59 -1.70 -1.73 23.28
CA ARG A 59 -0.79 -1.39 22.18
C ARG A 59 -1.31 -1.90 20.84
N ARG A 60 -1.81 -3.14 20.78
CA ARG A 60 -2.37 -3.74 19.56
C ARG A 60 -3.64 -3.01 19.13
N ALA A 61 -4.53 -2.68 20.06
CA ALA A 61 -5.74 -1.92 19.78
C ALA A 61 -5.41 -0.54 19.18
N ALA A 62 -4.43 0.18 19.77
CA ALA A 62 -3.97 1.47 19.27
C ALA A 62 -3.36 1.38 17.87
N VAL A 63 -2.53 0.37 17.59
CA VAL A 63 -1.96 0.15 16.24
C VAL A 63 -3.06 -0.14 15.22
N ALA A 64 -4.02 -1.01 15.57
CA ALA A 64 -5.15 -1.31 14.70
C ALA A 64 -6.02 -0.07 14.44
N ALA A 65 -6.26 0.76 15.46
CA ALA A 65 -6.98 2.03 15.32
C ALA A 65 -6.25 2.98 14.38
N ARG A 66 -4.93 3.18 14.55
CA ARG A 66 -4.11 4.00 13.64
C ARG A 66 -4.11 3.47 12.20
N GLN A 67 -4.07 2.15 12.01
CA GLN A 67 -4.16 1.55 10.68
C GLN A 67 -5.54 1.74 10.04
N ARG A 68 -6.63 1.67 10.82
CA ARG A 68 -7.98 2.00 10.35
C ARG A 68 -8.06 3.47 9.97
N GLU A 69 -7.55 4.36 10.80
CA GLU A 69 -7.49 5.79 10.51
C GLU A 69 -6.72 6.08 9.22
N ARG A 70 -5.54 5.48 9.02
CA ARG A 70 -4.78 5.61 7.76
C ARG A 70 -5.57 5.14 6.55
N ARG A 71 -6.30 4.02 6.66
CA ARG A 71 -7.17 3.52 5.58
C ARG A 71 -8.33 4.46 5.32
N ASN A 72 -8.98 4.96 6.38
CA ASN A 72 -10.08 5.92 6.27
C ASN A 72 -9.60 7.24 5.66
N ARG A 73 -8.41 7.73 6.02
CA ARG A 73 -7.80 8.92 5.38
C ARG A 73 -7.52 8.67 3.90
N LYS A 74 -7.00 7.49 3.53
CA LYS A 74 -6.80 7.11 2.12
C LYS A 74 -8.12 6.96 1.35
N ALA A 75 -9.18 6.49 1.99
CA ALA A 75 -10.49 6.35 1.37
C ALA A 75 -11.26 7.69 1.29
N ALA A 76 -11.09 8.55 2.30
CA ALA A 76 -11.69 9.88 2.38
C ALA A 76 -10.96 10.90 1.49
N ALA A 77 -9.66 10.70 1.25
CA ALA A 77 -8.99 11.27 0.09
C ALA A 77 -9.60 10.62 -1.16
N LYS A 78 -10.72 11.18 -1.64
CA LYS A 78 -11.16 10.94 -3.01
C LYS A 78 -9.93 11.22 -3.88
N PRO A 79 -9.43 10.27 -4.68
CA PRO A 79 -8.53 10.66 -5.74
C PRO A 79 -9.32 11.69 -6.55
N VAL A 80 -8.83 12.93 -6.57
CA VAL A 80 -9.30 13.87 -7.59
C VAL A 80 -9.11 13.11 -8.91
N PRO A 81 -10.17 12.98 -9.73
CA PRO A 81 -10.01 12.31 -11.02
C PRO A 81 -8.86 13.02 -11.73
N GLU A 82 -7.80 12.26 -11.97
CA GLU A 82 -6.61 12.76 -12.66
C GLU A 82 -7.08 13.37 -13.98
N THR A 83 -6.71 14.62 -14.23
CA THR A 83 -7.08 15.24 -15.51
C THR A 83 -6.43 14.47 -16.66
N SER A 84 -7.02 14.53 -17.86
CA SER A 84 -6.45 13.88 -19.05
C SER A 84 -4.99 14.31 -19.30
N GLU A 85 -4.66 15.56 -18.97
CA GLU A 85 -3.29 16.09 -19.02
C GLU A 85 -2.36 15.44 -18.00
N GLU A 86 -2.77 15.36 -16.73
CA GLU A 86 -1.98 14.75 -15.66
C GLU A 86 -1.72 13.27 -15.96
N LYS A 87 -2.72 12.57 -16.49
CA LYS A 87 -2.61 11.16 -16.90
C LYS A 87 -1.60 10.98 -18.02
N THR A 88 -1.64 11.84 -19.03
CA THR A 88 -0.69 11.85 -20.15
C THR A 88 0.74 12.12 -19.66
N ARG A 89 0.92 13.10 -18.76
CA ARG A 89 2.23 13.39 -18.13
C ARG A 89 2.74 12.23 -17.29
N ARG A 90 1.87 11.55 -16.55
CA ARG A 90 2.23 10.39 -15.73
C ARG A 90 2.73 9.24 -16.60
N ILE A 91 1.99 8.88 -17.64
CA ILE A 91 2.34 7.80 -18.58
C ILE A 91 3.68 8.10 -19.26
N GLY A 92 3.84 9.31 -19.81
CA GLY A 92 5.10 9.72 -20.43
C GLY A 92 6.28 9.73 -19.45
N SER A 93 6.07 10.20 -18.21
CA SER A 93 7.10 10.17 -17.16
C SER A 93 7.51 8.75 -16.77
N LEU A 94 6.55 7.84 -16.65
CA LEU A 94 6.79 6.42 -16.37
C LEU A 94 7.67 5.79 -17.46
N LEU A 95 7.35 6.05 -18.73
CA LEU A 95 8.14 5.60 -19.88
C LEU A 95 9.57 6.16 -19.86
N LYS A 96 9.74 7.46 -19.54
CA LYS A 96 11.06 8.10 -19.42
C LYS A 96 11.92 7.49 -18.29
N GLN A 97 11.29 7.02 -17.22
CA GLN A 97 11.99 6.39 -16.10
C GLN A 97 12.31 4.90 -16.35
N ASN A 98 11.61 4.25 -17.30
CA ASN A 98 11.80 2.85 -17.61
C ASN A 98 13.07 2.57 -18.44
N ARG A 99 14.20 2.37 -17.74
CA ARG A 99 15.51 2.09 -18.35
C ARG A 99 15.57 0.81 -19.21
N ARG A 100 14.74 -0.19 -18.92
CA ARG A 100 14.72 -1.44 -19.72
C ARG A 100 14.11 -1.16 -21.08
N TYR A 101 12.99 -0.45 -21.08
CA TYR A 101 12.28 -0.04 -22.27
C TYR A 101 13.10 0.92 -23.16
N LEU A 102 13.73 1.95 -22.58
CA LEU A 102 14.58 2.87 -23.34
C LEU A 102 15.72 2.15 -24.07
N ARG A 103 16.35 1.16 -23.40
CA ARG A 103 17.39 0.32 -24.02
C ARG A 103 16.85 -0.53 -25.17
N LEU A 104 15.65 -1.10 -25.02
CA LEU A 104 15.02 -1.91 -26.06
C LEU A 104 14.79 -1.09 -27.32
N ILE A 105 14.21 0.11 -27.17
CA ILE A 105 13.95 1.01 -28.29
C ILE A 105 15.24 1.53 -28.92
N ALA A 106 16.20 1.97 -28.11
CA ALA A 106 17.47 2.45 -28.60
C ALA A 106 18.18 1.41 -29.47
N ARG A 107 18.16 0.14 -29.05
CA ARG A 107 18.70 -0.97 -29.83
C ARG A 107 17.88 -1.25 -31.09
N LYS A 108 16.55 -1.31 -30.97
CA LYS A 108 15.65 -1.65 -32.08
C LYS A 108 15.71 -0.63 -33.22
N PHE A 109 15.78 0.65 -32.88
CA PHE A 109 15.72 1.74 -33.85
C PHE A 109 17.07 2.42 -34.11
N ASN A 110 18.14 2.03 -33.43
CA ASN A 110 19.46 2.66 -33.50
C ASN A 110 19.41 4.17 -33.19
N VAL A 111 18.78 4.53 -32.07
CA VAL A 111 18.54 5.92 -31.63
C VAL A 111 19.11 6.13 -30.22
N ALA A 112 19.65 7.31 -29.93
CA ALA A 112 20.18 7.60 -28.61
C ALA A 112 19.07 7.72 -27.56
N HIS A 113 19.39 7.37 -26.30
CA HIS A 113 18.45 7.49 -25.18
C HIS A 113 17.93 8.92 -24.98
N ALA A 114 18.79 9.92 -25.23
CA ALA A 114 18.42 11.33 -25.10
C ALA A 114 17.34 11.72 -26.12
N ASP A 115 17.48 11.26 -27.36
CA ASP A 115 16.52 11.56 -28.43
C ASP A 115 15.16 10.89 -28.17
N ILE A 116 15.15 9.64 -27.68
CA ILE A 116 13.91 8.96 -27.28
C ILE A 116 13.20 9.73 -26.17
N LYS A 117 13.93 10.22 -25.16
CA LYS A 117 13.34 11.03 -24.08
C LYS A 117 12.78 12.35 -24.60
N SER A 118 13.49 13.01 -25.51
CA SER A 118 13.01 14.23 -26.17
C SER A 118 11.74 13.97 -26.98
N SER A 119 11.66 12.85 -27.71
CA SER A 119 10.44 12.45 -28.44
C SER A 119 9.27 12.20 -27.49
N ILE A 120 9.51 11.59 -26.32
CA ILE A 120 8.45 11.44 -25.30
C ILE A 120 7.95 12.82 -24.86
N ASP A 121 8.83 13.78 -24.60
CA ASP A 121 8.43 15.14 -24.20
C ASP A 121 7.63 15.86 -25.29
N LYS A 122 8.02 15.71 -26.55
CA LYS A 122 7.28 16.26 -27.71
C LYS A 122 5.88 15.65 -27.83
N VAL A 123 5.76 14.33 -27.66
CA VAL A 123 4.47 13.62 -27.71
C VAL A 123 3.58 14.05 -26.55
N ILE A 124 4.11 14.19 -25.32
CA ILE A 124 3.34 14.73 -24.18
C ILE A 124 2.80 16.12 -24.52
N ALA A 125 3.67 17.03 -25.00
CA ALA A 125 3.25 18.40 -25.32
C ALA A 125 2.19 18.44 -26.42
N TRP A 126 2.36 17.62 -27.47
CA TRP A 126 1.41 17.53 -28.57
C TRP A 126 0.05 17.01 -28.11
N LEU A 127 0.00 15.89 -27.38
CA LEU A 127 -1.25 15.29 -26.88
C LEU A 127 -2.03 16.23 -25.96
N ILE A 128 -1.31 16.96 -25.09
CA ILE A 128 -1.92 17.98 -24.23
C ILE A 128 -2.49 19.11 -25.09
N SER A 129 -1.74 19.59 -26.08
CA SER A 129 -2.20 20.68 -26.95
C SER A 129 -3.40 20.32 -27.82
N THR A 130 -3.52 19.05 -28.23
CA THR A 130 -4.63 18.55 -29.04
C THR A 130 -5.81 18.06 -28.21
N GLY A 131 -5.68 18.03 -26.88
CA GLY A 131 -6.70 17.48 -25.98
C GLY A 131 -6.94 15.98 -26.18
N THR A 132 -5.97 15.24 -26.72
CA THR A 132 -6.11 13.81 -27.01
C THR A 132 -5.97 13.01 -25.73
N GLU A 133 -7.03 12.30 -25.35
CA GLU A 133 -7.02 11.48 -24.15
C GLU A 133 -6.27 10.16 -24.37
N ILE A 134 -5.30 9.89 -23.50
CA ILE A 134 -4.55 8.64 -23.50
C ILE A 134 -4.87 7.84 -22.25
N GLU A 135 -5.34 6.61 -22.44
CA GLU A 135 -5.76 5.76 -21.34
C GLU A 135 -4.62 4.96 -20.72
N ASP A 136 -3.69 4.50 -21.55
CA ASP A 136 -2.63 3.59 -21.15
C ASP A 136 -1.31 3.86 -21.89
N THR A 137 -0.31 3.03 -21.55
CA THR A 137 1.00 3.13 -22.17
C THR A 137 0.96 2.73 -23.65
N GLU A 138 0.11 1.78 -24.04
CA GLU A 138 0.05 1.27 -25.41
C GLU A 138 -0.50 2.32 -26.38
N ALA A 139 -1.55 3.03 -25.98
CA ALA A 139 -2.07 4.19 -26.70
C ALA A 139 -1.00 5.29 -26.81
N PHE A 140 -0.18 5.53 -25.78
CA PHE A 140 0.94 6.48 -25.89
C PHE A 140 1.98 6.05 -26.95
N MET A 141 2.20 4.75 -27.08
CA MET A 141 3.19 4.19 -28.01
C MET A 141 2.84 4.43 -29.48
N THR A 142 1.56 4.46 -29.84
CA THR A 142 1.11 4.67 -31.22
C THR A 142 1.56 6.04 -31.74
N TYR A 143 1.61 7.05 -30.86
CA TYR A 143 2.11 8.40 -31.18
C TYR A 143 3.62 8.53 -31.07
N LEU A 144 4.25 7.74 -30.19
CA LEU A 144 5.69 7.79 -29.96
C LEU A 144 6.50 7.07 -31.05
N TYR A 145 6.05 5.93 -31.55
CA TYR A 145 6.80 5.16 -32.54
C TYR A 145 7.08 5.92 -33.85
N PRO A 146 6.11 6.65 -34.44
CA PRO A 146 6.37 7.50 -35.61
C PRO A 146 7.48 8.53 -35.35
N GLN A 147 7.48 9.16 -34.17
CA GLN A 147 8.50 10.13 -33.78
C GLN A 147 9.89 9.51 -33.56
N ILE A 148 9.97 8.22 -33.25
CA ILE A 148 11.25 7.51 -33.12
C ILE A 148 11.74 7.06 -34.49
N LEU A 149 10.83 6.65 -35.39
CA LEU A 149 11.17 6.24 -36.75
C LEU A 149 11.81 7.37 -37.56
N THR A 150 11.38 8.62 -37.35
CA THR A 150 12.00 9.80 -37.99
C THR A 150 13.42 10.07 -37.51
N LEU A 151 13.78 9.59 -36.32
CA LEU A 151 15.12 9.76 -35.73
C LEU A 151 16.10 8.66 -36.12
N ARG A 152 15.62 7.61 -36.79
CA ARG A 152 16.46 6.49 -37.22
C ARG A 152 17.55 7.01 -38.16
N LYS A 153 18.80 6.97 -37.70
CA LYS A 153 19.95 7.23 -38.56
C LYS A 153 20.05 6.06 -39.54
N ARG A 154 20.08 6.39 -40.85
CA ARG A 154 20.36 5.42 -41.92
C ARG A 154 21.75 4.82 -41.75
#